data_AF-A0A1A5P2B8-F1
#
_entry.id   AF-A0A1A5P2B8-F1
#
_cell.length_a   1.000
_cell.length_b   1.000
_cell.length_c   1.000
_cell.angle_alpha   90.00
_cell.angle_beta   90.00
_cell.angle_gamma   90.00
#
_symmetry.space_group_name_H-M   'P 1'
#
loop_
_entity.id
_entity.type
_entity.pdbx_description
1 polymer ?
#
loop_
_entity_poly.entity_id
_entity_poly.type
_entity_poly.pdbx_seq_one_letter_code
_entity_poly.pdbx_strand_id
1 'polypeptide(L)' 'MHLVDVVSGSAATLTPDGDGDAGWRVREGGPIGLWESVERVLDVYDSAGRPGPETFTLCVHEGGQHLRHPRLPCLSLPSP' A
#
# COMPACT_ATOMS: atom_id res chain seq x y z
N MET A 1 -14.10 5.92 -1.95
CA MET A 1 -13.38 4.63 -2.07
C MET A 1 -13.23 4.04 -0.68
N HIS A 2 -13.27 2.72 -0.54
CA HIS A 2 -13.08 2.04 0.75
C HIS A 2 -11.98 0.99 0.63
N LEU A 3 -11.15 0.91 1.66
CA LEU A 3 -10.15 -0.14 1.86
C LEU A 3 -10.45 -0.82 3.19
N VAL A 4 -10.58 -2.14 3.20
CA VAL A 4 -10.96 -2.91 4.39
C VAL A 4 -10.04 -4.12 4.50
N ASP A 5 -9.39 -4.25 5.66
CA ASP A 5 -8.65 -5.44 6.06
C ASP A 5 -9.44 -6.14 7.17
N VAL A 6 -10.14 -7.21 6.79
CA VAL A 6 -10.98 -8.01 7.69
C VAL A 6 -10.16 -8.83 8.68
N VAL A 7 -8.88 -9.09 8.40
CA VAL A 7 -8.01 -9.89 9.29
C VAL A 7 -7.57 -9.04 10.47
N SER A 8 -7.13 -7.80 10.23
CA SER A 8 -6.81 -6.87 11.32
C SER A 8 -8.04 -6.15 11.90
N GLY A 9 -9.18 -6.18 11.21
CA GLY A 9 -10.36 -5.41 11.58
C GLY A 9 -10.20 -3.91 11.32
N SER A 10 -9.34 -3.52 10.36
CA SER A 10 -9.05 -2.13 10.03
C SER A 10 -9.78 -1.70 8.75
N ALA A 11 -10.16 -0.42 8.67
CA ALA A 11 -10.82 0.15 7.51
C ALA A 11 -10.43 1.62 7.29
N ALA A 12 -10.32 2.01 6.03
CA ALA A 12 -10.13 3.39 5.59
C ALA A 12 -11.15 3.76 4.51
N THR A 13 -11.64 5.00 4.55
CA THR A 13 -12.61 5.55 3.62
C THR A 13 -12.14 6.91 3.10
N LEU A 14 -12.11 7.04 1.78
CA LEU A 14 -11.82 8.29 1.09
C LEU A 14 -13.11 8.89 0.56
N THR A 15 -13.37 10.14 0.95
CA THR A 15 -14.47 10.96 0.46
C THR A 15 -13.90 12.22 -0.21
N PRO A 16 -14.42 12.64 -1.37
CA PRO A 16 -14.05 13.93 -1.94
C PRO A 16 -14.31 15.05 -0.94
N ASP A 17 -13.41 16.03 -0.87
CA ASP A 17 -13.74 17.26 -0.18
C ASP A 17 -14.67 18.10 -1.06
N GLY A 18 -15.71 18.67 -0.47
CA GLY A 18 -16.76 19.34 -1.23
C GLY A 18 -16.32 20.72 -1.71
N ASP A 19 -16.78 21.07 -2.91
CA ASP A 19 -16.65 22.36 -3.61
C ASP A 19 -15.24 22.71 -4.14
N GLY A 20 -15.06 22.46 -5.45
CA GLY A 20 -14.12 23.17 -6.32
C GLY A 20 -12.64 22.80 -6.23
N ASP A 21 -12.14 22.36 -5.08
CA ASP A 21 -10.75 21.96 -4.90
C ASP A 21 -10.59 20.43 -4.81
N ALA A 22 -9.62 19.90 -5.55
CA ALA A 22 -9.41 18.46 -5.78
C ALA A 22 -8.80 17.71 -4.58
N GLY A 23 -9.33 17.93 -3.38
CA GLY A 23 -8.90 17.29 -2.15
C GLY A 23 -9.66 16.01 -1.83
N TRP A 24 -9.02 15.10 -1.09
CA TRP A 24 -9.67 13.92 -0.50
C TRP A 24 -9.58 14.00 1.02
N ARG A 25 -10.72 13.76 1.69
CA ARG A 25 -10.77 13.51 3.13
C ARG A 25 -10.68 12.01 3.40
N VAL A 26 -9.90 11.65 4.41
CA VAL A 26 -9.68 10.26 4.82
C VAL A 26 -10.25 10.04 6.21
N ARG A 27 -11.04 8.98 6.36
CA ARG A 27 -11.52 8.50 7.65
C ARG A 27 -11.06 7.07 7.85
N GLU A 28 -10.38 6.82 8.96
CA GLU A 28 -9.84 5.51 9.30
C GLU A 28 -10.42 4.98 10.61
N GLY A 29 -10.33 3.67 10.82
CA GLY A 29 -10.70 3.00 12.06
C GLY A 29 -10.11 1.59 12.15
N GLY A 30 -9.98 1.10 13.38
CA GLY A 30 -9.32 -0.17 13.69
C GLY A 30 -7.87 0.01 14.17
N PRO A 31 -7.16 -1.09 14.42
CA PRO A 31 -5.83 -1.05 15.02
C PRO A 31 -4.72 -0.61 14.05
N ILE A 32 -4.95 -0.64 12.74
CA ILE A 32 -3.99 -0.24 11.71
C ILE A 32 -4.53 0.97 10.94
N GLY A 33 -3.76 2.05 10.89
CA GLY A 33 -3.97 3.16 9.94
C GLY A 33 -3.61 2.72 8.54
N LEU A 34 -4.59 2.18 7.80
CA LEU A 34 -4.40 1.61 6.47
C LEU A 34 -3.98 2.67 5.44
N TRP A 35 -4.56 3.87 5.49
CA TRP A 35 -4.20 4.98 4.63
C TRP A 35 -2.79 5.50 4.94
N GLU A 36 -2.49 5.76 6.22
CA GLU A 36 -1.12 6.12 6.63
C GLU A 36 -0.09 5.06 6.20
N SER A 37 -0.46 3.77 6.26
CA SER A 37 0.41 2.70 5.79
C SER A 37 0.63 2.74 4.28
N VAL A 38 -0.40 3.06 3.49
CA VAL A 38 -0.27 3.26 2.04
C VAL A 38 0.62 4.46 1.73
N GLU A 39 0.38 5.61 2.37
CA GLU A 39 1.20 6.81 2.20
C GLU A 39 2.67 6.55 2.52
N ARG A 40 2.94 5.83 3.62
CA ARG A 40 4.31 5.44 3.98
C ARG A 40 4.98 4.59 2.91
N VAL A 41 4.25 3.64 2.31
CA VAL A 41 4.81 2.82 1.21
C VAL A 41 5.13 3.69 -0.01
N LEU A 42 4.24 4.63 -0.35
CA LEU A 42 4.44 5.55 -1.46
C LEU A 42 5.63 6.50 -1.21
N ASP A 43 5.80 7.01 0.02
CA ASP A 43 6.95 7.84 0.39
C ASP A 43 8.28 7.06 0.28
N VAL A 44 8.29 5.81 0.71
CA VAL A 44 9.47 4.95 0.56
C VAL A 44 9.75 4.64 -0.92
N TYR A 45 8.71 4.47 -1.74
CA TYR A 45 8.86 4.29 -3.18
C TYR A 45 9.41 5.53 -3.88
N ASP A 46 8.90 6.71 -3.54
CA ASP A 46 9.36 7.98 -4.11
C ASP A 46 10.77 8.33 -3.63
N SER A 47 11.09 8.14 -2.35
CA SER A 47 12.46 8.29 -1.84
C SER A 47 13.44 7.25 -2.39
N ALA A 48 12.92 6.10 -2.84
CA ALA A 48 13.69 5.13 -3.61
C ALA A 48 13.96 5.58 -5.07
N GLY A 49 13.44 6.72 -5.50
CA GLY A 49 13.61 7.22 -6.87
C GLY A 49 12.71 6.52 -7.87
N ARG A 50 11.56 6.00 -7.42
CA ARG A 50 10.58 5.29 -8.26
C ARG A 50 11.20 4.13 -9.03
N PRO A 51 11.79 3.15 -8.31
CA PRO A 51 12.54 2.06 -8.92
C PRO A 51 11.70 1.31 -9.96
N GLY A 52 12.30 1.06 -11.13
CA GLY A 52 11.68 0.26 -12.18
C GLY A 52 11.62 -1.23 -11.82
N PRO A 53 10.78 -2.03 -12.51
CA PRO A 53 10.60 -3.45 -12.24
C PRO A 53 11.90 -4.26 -12.24
N GLU A 54 12.88 -3.86 -13.05
CA GLU A 54 14.20 -4.49 -13.18
C GLU A 54 15.05 -4.44 -11.91
N THR A 55 14.72 -3.56 -10.96
CA THR A 55 15.42 -3.43 -9.68
C THR A 55 14.87 -4.37 -8.61
N PHE A 56 13.72 -4.99 -8.86
CA PHE A 56 13.09 -5.94 -7.95
C PHE A 56 13.57 -7.36 -8.24
N THR A 57 13.70 -8.15 -7.18
CA THR A 57 13.93 -9.59 -7.29
C THR A 57 12.64 -10.32 -6.98
N LEU A 58 12.18 -11.17 -7.92
CA LEU A 58 11.09 -12.11 -7.69
C LEU A 58 11.64 -13.35 -6.98
N CYS A 59 11.09 -13.65 -5.81
CA CYS A 59 11.39 -14.85 -5.05
C CYS A 59 10.15 -15.76 -5.07
N VAL A 60 10.34 -17.00 -5.54
CA VAL A 60 9.28 -18.01 -5.63
C VAL A 60 9.65 -19.19 -4.73
N HIS A 61 8.70 -19.63 -3.90
CA HIS A 61 8.81 -20.81 -3.05
C HIS A 61 7.48 -21.55 -3.00
N GLU A 62 7.45 -22.75 -2.41
CA GLU A 62 6.28 -23.63 -2.39
C GLU A 62 5.02 -22.95 -1.82
N GLY A 63 5.18 -22.02 -0.86
CA GLY A 63 4.09 -21.25 -0.24
C GLY A 63 3.71 -19.93 -0.94
N GLY A 64 4.23 -19.62 -2.13
CA GLY A 64 3.87 -18.39 -2.87
C GLY A 64 5.04 -17.62 -3.45
N GLN A 65 4.76 -16.38 -3.85
CA GLN A 65 5.71 -15.48 -4.50
C GLN A 65 5.73 -14.10 -3.88
N HIS A 66 6.92 -13.49 -3.82
CA HIS A 66 7.10 -12.15 -3.29
C HIS A 66 8.16 -11.35 -4.06
N LEU A 67 7.97 -10.03 -4.14
CA LEU A 67 8.93 -9.10 -4.70
C LEU A 67 9.77 -8.48 -3.58
N ARG A 68 11.09 -8.42 -3.79
CA ARG A 68 12.04 -7.79 -2.88
C ARG A 68 12.75 -6.64 -3.57
N HIS A 69 12.94 -5.55 -2.84
CA HIS A 69 13.83 -4.45 -3.20
C HIS A 69 14.53 -3.94 -1.93
N PRO A 70 15.82 -3.57 -1.96
CA PRO A 70 16.60 -3.28 -0.74
C PRO A 70 16.05 -2.14 0.13
N ARG A 71 15.31 -1.21 -0.47
CA ARG A 71 14.75 -0.04 0.21
C ARG A 71 13.23 -0.08 0.37
N LEU A 72 12.53 -1.09 -0.15
CA LEU A 72 11.06 -1.17 -0.09
C LEU A 72 10.59 -2.33 0.77
N PRO A 73 9.38 -2.24 1.36
CA PRO A 73 8.73 -3.37 1.98
C PRO A 73 8.60 -4.56 1.02
N CYS A 74 8.68 -5.78 1.54
CA CYS A 74 8.46 -6.97 0.75
C CYS A 74 6.98 -7.05 0.33
N LEU A 75 6.73 -7.22 -0.97
CA LEU A 75 5.39 -7.28 -1.52
C LEU A 75 5.03 -8.72 -1.83
N SER A 76 4.03 -9.27 -1.15
CA SER A 76 3.47 -10.57 -1.50
C SER A 76 2.62 -10.43 -2.76
N LEU A 77 2.85 -11.30 -3.74
CA LEU A 77 2.03 -11.38 -4.93
C LEU A 77 0.96 -12.48 -4.75
N PRO A 78 -0.25 -12.31 -5.31
CA PRO A 78 -1.22 -13.38 -5.33
C PRO A 78 -0.65 -14.60 -6.05
N SER A 79 -0.98 -15.80 -5.58
CA SER A 79 -0.71 -17.03 -6.32
C SER A 79 -1.50 -17.00 -7.63
N PRO A 80 -0.91 -17.45 -8.76
CA PRO A 80 -1.64 -17.59 -10.02
C PRO A 80 -2.80 -18.59 -9.93
#